data_AF-A0A117I3G2-F1
#
_entry.id   AF-A0A117I3G2-F1
#
_cell.length_a   1.000
_cell.length_b   1.000
_cell.length_c   1.000
_cell.angle_alpha   90.00
_cell.angle_beta   90.00
_cell.angle_gamma   90.00
#
_symmetry.space_group_name_H-M   'P 1'
#
loop_
_entity.id
_entity.type
_entity.pdbx_description
1 polymer ?
#
loop_
_entity_poly.entity_id
_entity_poly.type
_entity_poly.pdbx_seq_one_letter_code
_entity_poly.pdbx_strand_id
1 'polypeptide(L)'
;MNWYEYGHLLPLRILEEIRFWKEQEKEHTLVIRALVPDLEPAYVKVLEEWEAIFANSERVANQILKQLLPATHPPAPYIIRCIDQLVAAARQQSREFIKQLYVLLEQSAAVQAVPLAKVLILHFIRESEYFLGVLDTLGQPGILRETDSEPSLYLENALHTSGSGSVHRQASEAPTSPEGNENAPVASAQIQSAALQPSPSGSAASQPVSTSPQVKEKPVPIGGHTLPPLPYAYNALEPHIDELTMRIHHDKHHQSYVDGLNVAEKKLAESRKKNNFELIKHWERELAFNGAGHYLHTIFWTIMNPAGGGKPSGMLAEQIKRDFGSYEAFKNQFTEAANKVEGSGWAMLVWSPRAHRLEILQAEKHQNLSQSDIVPLLPLDVWEHAYYLKHQNERKKYIEDWWNVVYWPAVAERYETARKLLWPPY
;
A
#
# COMPACT_ATOMS: atom_id res chain seq x y z
N MET A 1 24.05 -5.23 23.02
CA MET A 1 23.31 -4.19 22.27
C MET A 1 23.54 -2.85 22.96
N ASN A 2 24.20 -1.89 22.30
CA ASN A 2 24.47 -0.58 22.91
C ASN A 2 23.30 0.37 22.65
N TRP A 3 22.40 0.47 23.62
CA TRP A 3 21.16 1.27 23.55
C TRP A 3 21.38 2.79 23.37
N TYR A 4 22.62 3.28 23.49
CA TYR A 4 22.96 4.69 23.39
C TYR A 4 23.06 5.22 21.95
N GLU A 5 23.25 4.37 20.94
CA GLU A 5 23.54 4.81 19.57
C GLU A 5 22.29 5.05 18.69
N TYR A 6 21.15 4.44 19.01
CA TYR A 6 19.94 4.47 18.18
C TYR A 6 18.74 5.20 18.80
N GLY A 7 18.92 5.84 19.96
CA GLY A 7 17.92 6.70 20.59
C GLY A 7 16.69 5.98 21.17
N HIS A 8 15.80 6.79 21.74
CA HIS A 8 14.68 6.39 22.62
C HIS A 8 13.52 5.67 21.92
N LEU A 9 13.61 5.39 20.61
CA LEU A 9 12.49 4.89 19.79
C LEU A 9 12.57 3.40 19.43
N LEU A 10 13.77 2.78 19.47
CA LEU A 10 13.93 1.36 19.12
C LEU A 10 13.07 0.41 19.99
N PRO A 11 12.96 0.59 21.33
CA PRO A 11 12.12 -0.28 22.16
C PRO A 11 10.62 -0.13 21.86
N LEU A 12 10.16 1.08 21.50
CA LEU A 12 8.77 1.32 21.11
C LEU A 12 8.44 0.61 19.79
N ARG A 13 9.27 0.76 18.76
CA ARG A 13 9.07 0.10 17.46
C ARG A 13 9.02 -1.42 17.61
N ILE A 14 9.94 -2.01 18.37
CA ILE A 14 9.95 -3.46 18.65
C ILE A 14 8.64 -3.92 19.28
N LEU A 15 8.12 -3.18 20.27
CA LEU A 15 6.85 -3.52 20.92
C LEU A 15 5.62 -3.33 20.00
N GLU A 16 5.65 -2.34 19.10
CA GLU A 16 4.60 -2.13 18.11
C GLU A 16 4.56 -3.25 17.05
N GLU A 17 5.72 -3.71 16.58
CA GLU A 17 5.83 -4.86 15.68
C GLU A 17 5.38 -6.15 16.40
N ILE A 18 5.84 -6.41 17.64
CA ILE A 18 5.39 -7.60 18.40
C ILE A 18 3.88 -7.56 18.60
N ARG A 19 3.28 -6.42 18.96
CA ARG A 19 1.82 -6.31 19.09
C ARG A 19 1.13 -6.66 17.77
N PHE A 20 1.52 -5.99 16.68
CA PHE A 20 0.89 -6.17 15.37
C PHE A 20 0.98 -7.62 14.89
N TRP A 21 2.16 -8.23 14.92
CA TRP A 21 2.35 -9.59 14.42
C TRP A 21 1.71 -10.66 15.31
N LYS A 22 1.63 -10.46 16.63
CA LYS A 22 0.87 -11.37 17.51
C LYS A 22 -0.63 -11.22 17.32
N GLU A 23 -1.12 -10.06 16.91
CA GLU A 23 -2.50 -9.88 16.50
C GLU A 23 -2.80 -10.60 15.16
N GLN A 24 -1.92 -10.52 14.16
CA GLN A 24 -2.06 -11.28 12.90
C GLN A 24 -1.97 -12.80 13.13
N GLU A 25 -0.97 -13.30 13.87
CA GLU A 25 -0.86 -14.75 14.14
C GLU A 25 -2.07 -15.31 14.93
N LYS A 26 -2.67 -14.50 15.82
CA LYS A 26 -3.96 -14.79 16.48
C LYS A 26 -5.10 -14.87 15.46
N GLU A 27 -5.18 -13.93 14.51
CA GLU A 27 -6.17 -13.97 13.42
C GLU A 27 -5.98 -15.20 12.52
N HIS A 28 -4.74 -15.63 12.26
CA HIS A 28 -4.46 -16.83 11.47
C HIS A 28 -5.08 -18.09 12.10
N THR A 29 -5.05 -18.23 13.44
CA THR A 29 -5.71 -19.37 14.11
C THR A 29 -7.23 -19.37 13.95
N LEU A 30 -7.85 -18.18 13.87
CA LEU A 30 -9.29 -18.00 13.64
C LEU A 30 -9.65 -18.31 12.18
N VAL A 31 -8.87 -17.79 11.22
CA VAL A 31 -9.11 -18.02 9.79
C VAL A 31 -8.98 -19.51 9.43
N ILE A 32 -7.99 -20.22 9.97
CA ILE A 32 -7.83 -21.67 9.75
C ILE A 32 -9.07 -22.44 10.22
N ARG A 33 -9.56 -22.18 11.44
CA ARG A 33 -10.76 -22.82 11.99
C ARG A 33 -12.03 -22.47 11.22
N ALA A 34 -12.15 -21.24 10.73
CA ALA A 34 -13.31 -20.80 9.93
C ALA A 34 -13.30 -21.41 8.51
N LEU A 35 -12.12 -21.65 7.94
CA LEU A 35 -11.94 -22.20 6.60
C LEU A 35 -12.06 -23.72 6.53
N VAL A 36 -11.71 -24.41 7.63
CA VAL A 36 -11.78 -25.88 7.74
C VAL A 36 -12.76 -26.23 8.86
N PRO A 37 -14.08 -26.20 8.62
CA PRO A 37 -15.08 -26.40 9.67
C PRO A 37 -15.05 -27.81 10.28
N ASP A 38 -14.59 -28.81 9.51
CA ASP A 38 -14.43 -30.20 9.94
C ASP A 38 -13.00 -30.51 10.46
N LEU A 39 -12.26 -29.50 10.91
CA LEU A 39 -10.89 -29.65 11.42
C LEU A 39 -10.84 -30.61 12.63
N GLU A 40 -9.82 -31.47 12.68
CA GLU A 40 -9.72 -32.49 13.73
C GLU A 40 -9.63 -31.84 15.12
N PRO A 41 -10.38 -32.32 16.14
CA PRO A 41 -10.48 -31.65 17.44
C PRO A 41 -9.13 -31.39 18.16
N ALA A 42 -8.12 -32.23 17.88
CA ALA A 42 -6.77 -32.02 18.40
C ALA A 42 -6.12 -30.74 17.84
N TYR A 43 -6.28 -30.46 16.54
CA TYR A 43 -5.75 -29.24 15.92
C TYR A 43 -6.58 -28.01 16.27
N VAL A 44 -7.91 -28.13 16.40
CA VAL A 44 -8.76 -27.05 16.91
C VAL A 44 -8.27 -26.58 18.29
N LYS A 45 -8.03 -27.51 19.22
CA LYS A 45 -7.51 -27.22 20.56
C LYS A 45 -6.13 -26.57 20.52
N VAL A 46 -5.23 -27.05 19.67
CA VAL A 46 -3.88 -26.46 19.52
C VAL A 46 -3.96 -25.03 18.96
N LEU A 47 -4.89 -24.74 18.04
CA LEU A 47 -5.11 -23.38 17.51
C LEU A 47 -5.72 -22.44 18.55
N GLU A 48 -6.59 -22.93 19.44
CA GLU A 48 -7.11 -22.18 20.60
C GLU A 48 -6.01 -21.88 21.64
N GLU A 49 -5.12 -22.85 21.91
CA GLU A 49 -3.97 -22.64 22.79
C GLU A 49 -3.01 -21.58 22.20
N TRP A 50 -2.75 -21.61 20.88
CA TRP A 50 -1.98 -20.57 20.19
C TRP A 50 -2.66 -19.20 20.21
N GLU A 51 -3.97 -19.12 19.98
CA GLU A 51 -4.75 -17.89 20.09
C GLU A 51 -4.55 -17.21 21.45
N ALA A 52 -4.65 -17.98 22.54
CA ALA A 52 -4.44 -17.49 23.90
C ALA A 52 -2.99 -17.06 24.17
N ILE A 53 -2.00 -17.79 23.65
CA ILE A 53 -0.57 -17.43 23.76
C ILE A 53 -0.30 -16.10 23.06
N PHE A 54 -0.80 -15.92 21.84
CA PHE A 54 -0.61 -14.71 21.05
C PHE A 54 -1.33 -13.51 21.65
N ALA A 55 -2.60 -13.66 22.03
CA ALA A 55 -3.36 -12.63 22.74
C ALA A 55 -2.67 -12.21 24.05
N ASN A 56 -2.00 -13.13 24.75
CA ASN A 56 -1.22 -12.77 25.94
C ASN A 56 0.05 -11.97 25.59
N SER A 57 0.81 -12.35 24.56
CA SER A 57 1.97 -11.59 24.09
C SER A 57 1.59 -10.20 23.60
N GLU A 58 0.52 -10.08 22.82
CA GLU A 58 -0.07 -8.83 22.35
C GLU A 58 -0.49 -7.92 23.53
N ARG A 59 -1.17 -8.49 24.53
CA ARG A 59 -1.58 -7.80 25.77
C ARG A 59 -0.37 -7.30 26.58
N VAL A 60 0.70 -8.09 26.69
CA VAL A 60 1.93 -7.68 27.40
C VAL A 60 2.67 -6.58 26.63
N ALA A 61 2.78 -6.69 25.29
CA ALA A 61 3.32 -5.62 24.45
C ALA A 61 2.57 -4.30 24.66
N ASN A 62 1.22 -4.36 24.60
CA ASN A 62 0.33 -3.23 24.88
C ASN A 62 0.50 -2.65 26.30
N GLN A 63 0.77 -3.47 27.33
CA GLN A 63 1.01 -3.00 28.69
C GLN A 63 2.37 -2.28 28.83
N ILE A 64 3.43 -2.80 28.21
CA ILE A 64 4.75 -2.15 28.23
C ILE A 64 4.72 -0.84 27.41
N LEU A 65 4.05 -0.84 26.24
CA LEU A 65 3.82 0.39 25.46
C LEU A 65 3.16 1.49 26.30
N LYS A 66 2.10 1.17 27.05
CA LYS A 66 1.43 2.13 27.96
C LYS A 66 2.35 2.69 29.05
N GLN A 67 3.30 1.90 29.55
CA GLN A 67 4.27 2.40 30.55
C GLN A 67 5.37 3.28 29.93
N LEU A 68 5.71 3.07 28.66
CA LEU A 68 6.76 3.81 27.96
C LEU A 68 6.27 5.09 27.28
N LEU A 69 5.03 5.10 26.75
CA LEU A 69 4.48 6.24 26.00
C LEU A 69 4.46 7.57 26.79
N PRO A 70 4.21 7.62 28.12
CA PRO A 70 4.27 8.85 28.91
C PRO A 70 5.69 9.26 29.35
N ALA A 71 6.70 8.40 29.17
CA ALA A 71 8.00 8.58 29.80
C ALA A 71 8.90 9.57 29.02
N THR A 72 9.30 10.66 29.68
CA THR A 72 10.32 11.62 29.21
C THR A 72 11.74 11.20 29.55
N HIS A 73 11.92 10.02 30.14
CA HIS A 73 13.20 9.50 30.64
C HIS A 73 13.48 8.09 30.08
N PRO A 74 14.75 7.65 30.03
CA PRO A 74 15.09 6.30 29.59
C PRO A 74 14.32 5.22 30.36
N PRO A 75 13.97 4.09 29.71
CA PRO A 75 13.27 3.00 30.38
C PRO A 75 14.02 2.49 31.60
N ALA A 76 13.30 2.24 32.70
CA ALA A 76 13.91 1.63 33.88
C ALA A 76 14.52 0.26 33.53
N PRO A 77 15.66 -0.16 34.12
CA PRO A 77 16.34 -1.41 33.73
C PRO A 77 15.50 -2.69 33.83
N TYR A 78 14.43 -2.69 34.63
CA TYR A 78 13.49 -3.81 34.66
C TYR A 78 12.61 -3.87 33.41
N ILE A 79 12.18 -2.72 32.88
CA ILE A 79 11.36 -2.63 31.67
C ILE A 79 12.16 -3.16 30.47
N ILE A 80 13.43 -2.79 30.35
CA ILE A 80 14.33 -3.30 29.29
C ILE A 80 14.38 -4.83 29.32
N ARG A 81 14.58 -5.43 30.50
CA ARG A 81 14.55 -6.91 30.66
C ARG A 81 13.20 -7.52 30.28
N CYS A 82 12.07 -6.87 30.59
CA CYS A 82 10.75 -7.34 30.17
C CYS A 82 10.57 -7.27 28.64
N ILE A 83 11.14 -6.26 27.97
CA ILE A 83 11.14 -6.17 26.50
C ILE A 83 12.01 -7.28 25.91
N ASP A 84 13.23 -7.49 26.43
CA ASP A 84 14.13 -8.55 25.95
C ASP A 84 13.49 -9.95 26.10
N GLN A 85 12.82 -10.20 27.22
CA GLN A 85 12.05 -11.43 27.46
C GLN A 85 10.88 -11.58 26.49
N LEU A 86 10.13 -10.50 26.22
CA LEU A 86 9.01 -10.51 25.29
C LEU A 86 9.48 -10.71 23.84
N VAL A 87 10.61 -10.12 23.43
CA VAL A 87 11.24 -10.35 22.11
C VAL A 87 11.64 -11.83 21.96
N ALA A 88 12.30 -12.40 22.96
CA ALA A 88 12.69 -13.80 22.96
C ALA A 88 11.46 -14.73 22.88
N ALA A 89 10.43 -14.47 23.68
CA ALA A 89 9.17 -15.20 23.66
C ALA A 89 8.46 -15.07 22.31
N ALA A 90 8.35 -13.86 21.75
CA ALA A 90 7.71 -13.60 20.46
C ALA A 90 8.39 -14.37 19.31
N ARG A 91 9.74 -14.35 19.25
CA ARG A 91 10.50 -15.15 18.27
C ARG A 91 10.25 -16.65 18.45
N GLN A 92 10.30 -17.16 19.67
CA GLN A 92 10.09 -18.59 19.93
C GLN A 92 8.67 -19.01 19.55
N GLN A 93 7.66 -18.24 19.94
CA GLN A 93 6.26 -18.47 19.62
C GLN A 93 6.03 -18.58 18.11
N SER A 94 6.53 -17.62 17.32
CA SER A 94 6.39 -17.66 15.85
C SER A 94 7.09 -18.88 15.24
N ARG A 95 8.31 -19.23 15.71
CA ARG A 95 9.03 -20.41 15.23
C ARG A 95 8.30 -21.73 15.52
N GLU A 96 7.76 -21.90 16.71
CA GLU A 96 7.00 -23.11 17.05
C GLU A 96 5.62 -23.13 16.37
N PHE A 97 4.99 -21.97 16.16
CA PHE A 97 3.74 -21.88 15.40
C PHE A 97 3.95 -22.23 13.91
N ILE A 98 5.00 -21.74 13.26
CA ILE A 98 5.38 -22.14 11.89
C ILE A 98 5.52 -23.66 11.79
N LYS A 99 6.23 -24.32 12.73
CA LYS A 99 6.32 -25.79 12.76
C LYS A 99 4.95 -26.44 12.91
N GLN A 100 4.08 -25.89 13.78
CA GLN A 100 2.73 -26.41 13.99
C GLN A 100 1.85 -26.26 12.73
N LEU A 101 2.04 -25.19 11.95
CA LEU A 101 1.39 -25.00 10.66
C LEU A 101 1.90 -25.99 9.59
N TYR A 102 3.20 -26.30 9.56
CA TYR A 102 3.72 -27.39 8.72
C TYR A 102 3.17 -28.76 9.11
N VAL A 103 3.14 -29.10 10.41
CA VAL A 103 2.49 -30.33 10.91
C VAL A 103 1.03 -30.38 10.50
N LEU A 104 0.33 -29.24 10.54
CA LEU A 104 -1.08 -29.13 10.13
C LEU A 104 -1.26 -29.40 8.62
N LEU A 105 -0.39 -28.87 7.76
CA LEU A 105 -0.37 -29.16 6.32
C LEU A 105 -0.12 -30.65 6.01
N GLU A 106 0.81 -31.26 6.75
CA GLU A 106 1.28 -32.64 6.51
C GLU A 106 0.37 -33.72 7.09
N GLN A 107 -0.37 -33.44 8.18
CA GLN A 107 -1.02 -34.48 8.98
C GLN A 107 -2.53 -34.31 9.18
N SER A 108 -3.10 -33.11 8.98
CA SER A 108 -4.57 -32.94 9.01
C SER A 108 -5.18 -33.39 7.68
N ALA A 109 -6.02 -34.42 7.73
CA ALA A 109 -6.81 -34.87 6.60
C ALA A 109 -7.85 -33.80 6.20
N ALA A 110 -8.41 -33.08 7.18
CA ALA A 110 -9.37 -32.00 6.93
C ALA A 110 -8.73 -30.83 6.17
N VAL A 111 -7.55 -30.36 6.58
CA VAL A 111 -6.77 -29.35 5.84
C VAL A 111 -6.31 -29.90 4.50
N GLN A 112 -6.01 -31.19 4.41
CA GLN A 112 -5.62 -31.80 3.14
C GLN A 112 -6.76 -31.85 2.11
N ALA A 113 -8.00 -31.99 2.58
CA ALA A 113 -9.23 -32.00 1.78
C ALA A 113 -9.68 -30.61 1.32
N VAL A 114 -9.18 -29.52 1.92
CA VAL A 114 -9.51 -28.12 1.55
C VAL A 114 -8.31 -27.46 0.86
N PRO A 115 -8.25 -27.40 -0.49
CA PRO A 115 -7.10 -26.84 -1.20
C PRO A 115 -6.74 -25.41 -0.78
N LEU A 116 -7.74 -24.58 -0.49
CA LEU A 116 -7.54 -23.20 -0.02
C LEU A 116 -6.85 -23.12 1.35
N ALA A 117 -7.07 -24.11 2.23
CA ALA A 117 -6.44 -24.14 3.53
C ALA A 117 -4.92 -24.33 3.41
N LYS A 118 -4.46 -25.15 2.46
CA LYS A 118 -3.03 -25.31 2.17
C LYS A 118 -2.40 -23.99 1.73
N VAL A 119 -3.07 -23.30 0.81
CA VAL A 119 -2.66 -22.00 0.25
C VAL A 119 -2.52 -20.95 1.35
N LEU A 120 -3.55 -20.80 2.18
CA LEU A 120 -3.57 -19.79 3.25
C LEU A 120 -2.61 -20.12 4.39
N ILE A 121 -2.50 -21.39 4.81
CA ILE A 121 -1.52 -21.79 5.84
C ILE A 121 -0.07 -21.52 5.37
N LEU A 122 0.26 -21.76 4.10
CA LEU A 122 1.57 -21.41 3.53
C LEU A 122 1.83 -19.89 3.49
N HIS A 123 0.78 -19.07 3.34
CA HIS A 123 0.89 -17.61 3.45
C HIS A 123 1.12 -17.16 4.91
N PHE A 124 0.35 -17.69 5.86
CA PHE A 124 0.53 -17.43 7.30
C PHE A 124 1.92 -17.83 7.82
N ILE A 125 2.52 -18.89 7.26
CA ILE A 125 3.91 -19.26 7.51
C ILE A 125 4.87 -18.15 7.05
N ARG A 126 4.77 -17.70 5.78
CA ARG A 126 5.65 -16.65 5.25
C ARG A 126 5.52 -15.32 6.01
N GLU A 127 4.32 -14.98 6.45
CA GLU A 127 4.09 -13.78 7.26
C GLU A 127 4.74 -13.89 8.64
N SER A 128 4.64 -15.06 9.29
CA SER A 128 5.36 -15.34 10.55
C SER A 128 6.89 -15.35 10.35
N GLU A 129 7.39 -15.81 9.20
CA GLU A 129 8.80 -15.76 8.82
C GLU A 129 9.28 -14.32 8.55
N TYR A 130 8.47 -13.50 7.88
CA TYR A 130 8.74 -12.08 7.69
C TYR A 130 8.86 -11.35 9.04
N PHE A 131 7.94 -11.61 9.98
CA PHE A 131 8.03 -11.08 11.34
C PHE A 131 9.34 -11.48 12.05
N LEU A 132 9.78 -12.74 11.92
CA LEU A 132 11.07 -13.17 12.43
C LEU A 132 12.23 -12.38 11.81
N GLY A 133 12.18 -12.11 10.50
CA GLY A 133 13.14 -11.25 9.80
C GLY A 133 13.15 -9.80 10.32
N VAL A 134 11.97 -9.23 10.59
CA VAL A 134 11.82 -7.90 11.21
C VAL A 134 12.44 -7.87 12.61
N LEU A 135 12.16 -8.88 13.45
CA LEU A 135 12.75 -8.98 14.79
C LEU A 135 14.25 -9.23 14.78
N ASP A 136 14.80 -9.94 13.78
CA ASP A 136 16.25 -10.13 13.65
C ASP A 136 16.94 -8.84 13.19
N THR A 137 16.37 -8.11 12.23
CA THR A 137 16.87 -6.80 11.78
C THR A 137 16.85 -5.77 12.92
N LEU A 138 15.74 -5.65 13.64
CA LEU A 138 15.64 -4.79 14.83
C LEU A 138 16.52 -5.28 15.99
N GLY A 139 16.90 -6.57 15.98
CA GLY A 139 17.77 -7.23 16.94
C GLY A 139 19.27 -7.02 16.70
N GLN A 140 19.70 -6.55 15.51
CA GLN A 140 21.09 -6.20 15.21
C GLN A 140 21.22 -4.92 14.34
N PRO A 141 20.96 -3.73 14.90
CA PRO A 141 21.22 -2.46 14.21
C PRO A 141 22.70 -2.34 13.80
N GLY A 142 22.95 -2.07 12.52
CA GLY A 142 24.28 -1.74 12.00
C GLY A 142 25.04 -2.88 11.30
N ILE A 143 24.51 -4.10 11.28
CA ILE A 143 25.08 -5.18 10.45
C ILE A 143 24.21 -5.35 9.20
N LEU A 144 24.73 -4.90 8.05
CA LEU A 144 24.30 -5.43 6.77
C LEU A 144 24.70 -6.91 6.76
N ARG A 145 23.71 -7.78 6.86
CA ARG A 145 23.93 -9.22 6.87
C ARG A 145 24.26 -9.64 5.43
N GLU A 146 25.53 -9.84 5.13
CA GLU A 146 25.92 -10.71 4.02
C GLU A 146 25.21 -12.04 4.26
N THR A 147 24.31 -12.40 3.35
CA THR A 147 23.61 -13.67 3.40
C THR A 147 24.60 -14.74 2.95
N ASP A 148 25.03 -15.59 3.89
CA ASP A 148 25.77 -16.84 3.62
C ASP A 148 24.88 -17.84 2.85
N SER A 149 24.64 -17.50 1.59
CA SER A 149 24.11 -18.32 0.50
C SER A 149 24.97 -17.97 -0.71
N GLU A 150 25.58 -18.98 -1.34
CA GLU A 150 26.76 -18.82 -2.22
C GLU A 150 26.75 -17.54 -3.10
N PRO A 151 27.88 -16.82 -3.19
CA PRO A 151 27.97 -15.61 -3.99
C PRO A 151 27.66 -15.95 -5.44
N SER A 152 26.53 -15.43 -5.94
CA SER A 152 26.14 -15.66 -7.33
C SER A 152 27.25 -15.11 -8.24
N LEU A 153 27.74 -15.96 -9.16
CA LEU A 153 28.80 -15.69 -10.16
C LEU A 153 28.53 -14.51 -11.12
N TYR A 154 27.48 -13.74 -10.86
CA TYR A 154 27.05 -12.57 -11.63
C TYR A 154 27.58 -11.24 -11.06
N LEU A 155 27.87 -11.13 -9.75
CA LEU A 155 28.29 -9.84 -9.16
C LEU A 155 29.78 -9.50 -9.38
N GLU A 156 30.69 -10.47 -9.31
CA GLU A 156 32.12 -10.22 -9.55
C GLU A 156 32.39 -9.75 -11.00
N ASN A 157 31.66 -10.30 -11.96
CA ASN A 157 31.73 -9.89 -13.37
C ASN A 157 31.22 -8.44 -13.61
N ALA A 158 30.32 -7.94 -12.75
CA ALA A 158 29.79 -6.58 -12.86
C ALA A 158 30.71 -5.50 -12.26
N LEU A 159 31.55 -5.87 -11.27
CA LEU A 159 32.45 -4.92 -10.60
C LEU A 159 33.86 -4.86 -11.23
N HIS A 160 34.26 -5.89 -11.99
CA HIS A 160 35.53 -5.86 -12.75
C HIS A 160 35.47 -5.17 -14.12
N THR A 161 34.30 -4.68 -14.56
CA THR A 161 34.12 -4.04 -15.88
C THR A 161 34.08 -2.51 -15.86
N SER A 162 34.33 -1.86 -14.71
CA SER A 162 34.47 -0.41 -14.57
C SER A 162 35.88 0.02 -14.15
N GLY A 163 36.87 -0.14 -15.04
CA GLY A 163 38.25 0.25 -14.76
C GLY A 163 39.17 0.32 -16.00
N SER A 164 39.28 1.50 -16.60
CA SER A 164 40.36 1.91 -17.52
C SER A 164 40.72 0.97 -18.69
N GLY A 165 39.97 1.04 -19.78
CA GLY A 165 40.34 0.45 -21.08
C GLY A 165 40.23 1.47 -22.22
N SER A 166 41.34 2.13 -22.57
CA SER A 166 41.41 2.94 -23.80
C SER A 166 41.34 2.03 -25.03
N VAL A 167 40.38 2.25 -25.91
CA VAL A 167 40.29 1.56 -27.21
C VAL A 167 40.27 2.59 -28.33
N HIS A 168 41.45 2.90 -28.86
CA HIS A 168 41.55 3.43 -30.21
C HIS A 168 40.95 2.43 -31.20
N ARG A 169 40.09 2.90 -32.11
CA ARG A 169 39.91 2.28 -33.43
C ARG A 169 40.37 3.25 -34.50
N GLN A 170 41.32 2.79 -35.31
CA GLN A 170 41.74 3.49 -36.52
C GLN A 170 40.62 3.46 -37.57
N ALA A 171 40.59 4.49 -38.40
CA ALA A 171 39.76 4.55 -39.60
C ALA A 171 40.46 3.89 -40.80
N SER A 172 39.66 3.42 -41.76
CA SER A 172 40.11 3.19 -43.13
C SER A 172 39.02 3.62 -44.12
N GLU A 173 39.37 4.66 -44.89
CA GLU A 173 38.96 4.91 -46.28
C GLU A 173 37.50 5.31 -46.61
N ALA A 174 37.38 6.49 -47.24
CA ALA A 174 36.23 6.95 -48.01
C ALA A 174 36.45 6.66 -49.51
N PRO A 175 35.44 6.79 -50.39
CA PRO A 175 35.06 8.11 -50.96
C PRO A 175 33.51 8.24 -51.16
N THR A 176 32.85 9.32 -51.62
CA THR A 176 33.21 10.63 -52.22
C THR A 176 32.01 11.60 -52.06
N SER A 177 32.25 12.91 -51.99
CA SER A 177 31.24 14.00 -52.11
C SER A 177 30.89 14.28 -53.59
N PRO A 178 30.16 15.37 -54.02
CA PRO A 178 29.59 16.56 -53.34
C PRO A 178 28.04 16.57 -53.36
N GLU A 179 27.23 17.64 -53.18
CA GLU A 179 27.35 19.11 -52.96
C GLU A 179 26.03 19.58 -52.28
N GLY A 180 25.82 20.78 -51.72
CA GLY A 180 26.63 21.99 -51.49
C GLY A 180 25.85 23.06 -50.68
N ASN A 181 26.54 24.14 -50.27
CA ASN A 181 26.14 25.56 -50.10
C ASN A 181 24.65 26.00 -49.98
N GLU A 182 24.28 27.06 -49.24
CA GLU A 182 24.98 27.96 -48.29
C GLU A 182 23.97 28.90 -47.57
N ASN A 183 24.39 29.55 -46.48
CA ASN A 183 23.95 30.86 -45.94
C ASN A 183 22.53 31.13 -45.38
N ALA A 184 22.55 31.84 -44.24
CA ALA A 184 21.43 32.55 -43.60
C ALA A 184 21.38 34.04 -44.10
N PRO A 185 20.55 35.00 -43.59
CA PRO A 185 20.50 35.38 -42.17
C PRO A 185 19.16 35.90 -41.57
N VAL A 186 19.26 36.15 -40.27
CA VAL A 186 18.39 36.87 -39.32
C VAL A 186 17.75 38.17 -39.87
N ALA A 187 16.51 38.46 -39.43
CA ALA A 187 16.01 39.84 -39.27
C ALA A 187 15.05 39.97 -38.08
N SER A 188 15.19 41.04 -37.32
CA SER A 188 14.37 41.42 -36.15
C SER A 188 13.50 42.64 -36.46
N ALA A 189 12.33 42.75 -35.80
CA ALA A 189 11.52 43.97 -35.81
C ALA A 189 10.68 44.09 -34.53
N GLN A 190 10.53 45.32 -34.03
CA GLN A 190 9.86 45.64 -32.77
C GLN A 190 9.15 47.01 -32.91
N ILE A 191 8.15 47.25 -32.05
CA ILE A 191 7.50 48.55 -31.78
C ILE A 191 6.53 49.06 -32.88
N GLN A 192 5.23 49.14 -32.58
CA GLN A 192 4.56 50.43 -32.30
C GLN A 192 3.15 50.29 -31.68
N SER A 193 2.77 51.34 -30.97
CA SER A 193 1.64 51.43 -30.04
C SER A 193 0.44 52.17 -30.63
N ALA A 194 -0.77 51.81 -30.20
CA ALA A 194 -1.94 52.71 -30.25
C ALA A 194 -2.78 52.53 -28.98
N ALA A 195 -3.08 53.63 -28.28
CA ALA A 195 -3.94 53.65 -27.11
C ALA A 195 -5.33 54.19 -27.49
N LEU A 196 -6.38 53.67 -26.87
CA LEU A 196 -7.75 54.22 -26.94
C LEU A 196 -8.43 54.14 -25.57
N GLN A 197 -9.11 55.23 -25.21
CA GLN A 197 -9.85 55.42 -23.96
C GLN A 197 -11.35 55.03 -24.11
N PRO A 198 -12.14 54.93 -23.01
CA PRO A 198 -13.27 54.00 -22.94
C PRO A 198 -14.68 54.62 -23.03
N SER A 199 -15.69 53.72 -22.97
CA SER A 199 -17.12 53.91 -22.61
C SER A 199 -18.14 54.00 -23.77
N PRO A 200 -19.44 53.69 -23.57
CA PRO A 200 -20.11 53.19 -22.36
C PRO A 200 -20.98 51.90 -22.53
N SER A 201 -21.41 51.39 -21.38
CA SER A 201 -22.52 50.44 -21.10
C SER A 201 -23.42 49.92 -22.24
N GLY A 202 -23.51 48.59 -22.36
CA GLY A 202 -24.61 47.88 -23.04
C GLY A 202 -25.04 46.64 -22.24
N SER A 203 -26.33 46.55 -21.91
CA SER A 203 -26.90 45.43 -21.14
C SER A 203 -27.10 44.19 -22.02
N ALA A 204 -26.58 43.04 -21.59
CA ALA A 204 -26.95 41.73 -22.12
C ALA A 204 -27.14 40.76 -20.94
N ALA A 205 -28.36 40.24 -20.78
CA ALA A 205 -28.71 39.38 -19.66
C ALA A 205 -27.98 38.03 -19.74
N SER A 206 -27.14 37.74 -18.76
CA SER A 206 -26.53 36.43 -18.56
C SER A 206 -27.61 35.40 -18.20
N GLN A 207 -27.82 34.39 -19.06
CA GLN A 207 -28.57 33.21 -18.65
C GLN A 207 -27.82 32.51 -17.50
N PRO A 208 -28.53 31.94 -16.51
CA PRO A 208 -27.88 31.27 -15.40
C PRO A 208 -27.14 30.03 -15.91
N VAL A 209 -25.82 30.02 -15.72
CA VAL A 209 -24.99 28.84 -15.95
C VAL A 209 -25.55 27.70 -15.10
N SER A 210 -25.91 26.59 -15.75
CA SER A 210 -26.38 25.38 -15.08
C SER A 210 -25.31 24.86 -14.13
N THR A 211 -25.46 25.17 -12.84
CA THR A 211 -24.59 24.65 -11.79
C THR A 211 -24.78 23.15 -11.71
N SER A 212 -23.71 22.39 -11.98
CA SER A 212 -23.67 20.95 -11.71
C SER A 212 -24.13 20.68 -10.27
N PRO A 213 -24.82 19.56 -9.98
CA PRO A 213 -25.33 19.29 -8.64
C PRO A 213 -24.19 19.29 -7.62
N GLN A 214 -24.18 20.25 -6.69
CA GLN A 214 -23.34 20.13 -5.51
C GLN A 214 -23.84 18.93 -4.71
N VAL A 215 -22.99 17.91 -4.57
CA VAL A 215 -23.24 16.74 -3.73
C VAL A 215 -23.35 17.22 -2.28
N LYS A 216 -24.58 17.43 -1.81
CA LYS A 216 -24.89 17.79 -0.41
C LYS A 216 -24.89 16.54 0.47
N GLU A 217 -23.82 15.77 0.41
CA GLU A 217 -23.62 14.68 1.37
C GLU A 217 -23.33 15.26 2.75
N LYS A 218 -23.96 14.68 3.76
CA LYS A 218 -23.72 15.05 5.16
C LYS A 218 -22.38 14.46 5.59
N PRO A 219 -21.56 15.17 6.38
CA PRO A 219 -20.36 14.59 6.96
C PRO A 219 -20.69 13.28 7.71
N VAL A 220 -19.85 12.26 7.53
CA VAL A 220 -19.94 11.01 8.30
C VAL A 220 -19.75 11.37 9.79
N PRO A 221 -20.66 10.98 10.69
CA PRO A 221 -20.50 11.24 12.12
C PRO A 221 -19.37 10.38 12.69
N ILE A 222 -18.71 10.86 13.75
CA ILE A 222 -17.62 10.17 14.46
C ILE A 222 -18.02 8.72 14.75
N GLY A 223 -17.34 7.79 14.10
CA GLY A 223 -17.54 6.36 14.28
C GLY A 223 -18.82 5.79 13.67
N GLY A 224 -19.31 6.43 12.60
CA GLY A 224 -20.46 6.02 11.78
C GLY A 224 -20.12 5.75 10.32
N HIS A 225 -18.87 5.39 10.00
CA HIS A 225 -18.49 4.84 8.69
C HIS A 225 -19.14 3.47 8.49
N THR A 226 -19.40 3.11 7.24
CA THR A 226 -20.07 1.85 6.86
C THR A 226 -19.38 1.22 5.66
N LEU A 227 -19.34 -0.11 5.59
CA LEU A 227 -18.90 -0.83 4.41
C LEU A 227 -19.82 -0.49 3.21
N PRO A 228 -19.32 0.16 2.15
CA PRO A 228 -20.12 0.42 0.95
C PRO A 228 -20.38 -0.91 0.23
N PRO A 229 -21.57 -1.14 -0.36
CA PRO A 229 -21.81 -2.34 -1.14
C PRO A 229 -20.95 -2.34 -2.42
N LEU A 230 -20.54 -3.52 -2.87
CA LEU A 230 -19.93 -3.67 -4.20
C LEU A 230 -20.90 -3.18 -5.31
N PRO A 231 -20.41 -2.47 -6.33
CA PRO A 231 -21.23 -2.01 -7.45
C PRO A 231 -21.56 -3.12 -8.48
N TYR A 232 -21.13 -4.35 -8.22
CA TYR A 232 -21.34 -5.55 -9.03
C TYR A 232 -21.35 -6.81 -8.15
N ALA A 233 -21.80 -7.95 -8.68
CA ALA A 233 -21.76 -9.23 -7.95
C ALA A 233 -20.32 -9.72 -7.73
N TYR A 234 -20.07 -10.45 -6.65
CA TYR A 234 -18.71 -10.90 -6.28
C TYR A 234 -17.97 -11.67 -7.38
N ASN A 235 -18.67 -12.43 -8.23
CA ASN A 235 -18.09 -13.19 -9.35
C ASN A 235 -18.02 -12.39 -10.66
N ALA A 236 -18.43 -11.11 -10.69
CA ALA A 236 -18.53 -10.33 -11.93
C ALA A 236 -17.17 -9.96 -12.56
N LEU A 237 -16.06 -10.13 -11.83
CA LEU A 237 -14.71 -9.88 -12.33
C LEU A 237 -14.00 -11.15 -12.84
N GLU A 238 -14.69 -12.29 -12.88
CA GLU A 238 -14.15 -13.50 -13.49
C GLU A 238 -14.02 -13.35 -15.02
N PRO A 239 -12.98 -13.93 -15.65
CA PRO A 239 -12.01 -14.86 -15.08
C PRO A 239 -10.79 -14.18 -14.41
N HIS A 240 -10.74 -12.86 -14.32
CA HIS A 240 -9.54 -12.10 -13.91
C HIS A 240 -9.34 -12.02 -12.39
N ILE A 241 -10.41 -11.80 -11.62
CA ILE A 241 -10.43 -11.88 -10.16
C ILE A 241 -11.58 -12.81 -9.78
N ASP A 242 -11.32 -13.82 -8.93
CA ASP A 242 -12.30 -14.85 -8.56
C ASP A 242 -13.29 -14.38 -7.48
N GLU A 243 -14.46 -15.01 -7.43
CA GLU A 243 -15.50 -14.70 -6.45
C GLU A 243 -15.01 -14.77 -5.00
N LEU A 244 -14.16 -15.74 -4.68
CA LEU A 244 -13.75 -16.03 -3.31
C LEU A 244 -12.80 -14.96 -2.77
N THR A 245 -11.82 -14.54 -3.57
CA THR A 245 -11.00 -13.34 -3.30
C THR A 245 -11.90 -12.12 -3.10
N MET A 246 -12.79 -11.80 -4.05
CA MET A 246 -13.69 -10.65 -3.96
C MET A 246 -14.54 -10.67 -2.68
N ARG A 247 -15.05 -11.85 -2.28
CA ARG A 247 -15.88 -12.03 -1.08
C ARG A 247 -15.10 -11.79 0.20
N ILE A 248 -13.91 -12.38 0.33
CA ILE A 248 -13.08 -12.23 1.53
C ILE A 248 -12.53 -10.79 1.63
N HIS A 249 -12.02 -10.25 0.53
CA HIS A 249 -11.44 -8.91 0.45
C HIS A 249 -12.45 -7.81 0.80
N HIS A 250 -13.71 -7.95 0.39
CA HIS A 250 -14.79 -7.04 0.78
C HIS A 250 -15.37 -7.34 2.18
N ASP A 251 -15.90 -8.55 2.40
CA ASP A 251 -16.70 -8.86 3.61
C ASP A 251 -15.86 -9.06 4.88
N LYS A 252 -14.52 -9.17 4.76
CA LYS A 252 -13.58 -9.32 5.89
C LYS A 252 -12.58 -8.18 5.96
N HIS A 253 -11.73 -8.02 4.95
CA HIS A 253 -10.64 -7.03 5.01
C HIS A 253 -11.19 -5.59 4.97
N HIS A 254 -12.06 -5.26 4.01
CA HIS A 254 -12.65 -3.91 3.99
C HIS A 254 -13.53 -3.62 5.21
N GLN A 255 -14.28 -4.60 5.69
CA GLN A 255 -15.08 -4.50 6.91
C GLN A 255 -14.21 -4.22 8.16
N SER A 256 -13.06 -4.88 8.32
CA SER A 256 -12.19 -4.65 9.48
C SER A 256 -11.61 -3.23 9.49
N TYR A 257 -11.25 -2.66 8.33
CA TYR A 257 -10.83 -1.25 8.25
C TYR A 257 -11.98 -0.28 8.62
N VAL A 258 -13.23 -0.56 8.21
CA VAL A 258 -14.39 0.24 8.63
C VAL A 258 -14.57 0.22 10.14
N ASP A 259 -14.50 -0.96 10.76
CA ASP A 259 -14.66 -1.12 12.21
C ASP A 259 -13.49 -0.51 13.00
N GLY A 260 -12.26 -0.71 12.54
CA GLY A 260 -11.05 -0.12 13.14
C GLY A 260 -11.05 1.40 13.08
N LEU A 261 -11.44 1.99 11.94
CA LEU A 261 -11.62 3.43 11.77
C LEU A 261 -12.68 3.96 12.75
N ASN A 262 -13.82 3.26 12.82
CA ASN A 262 -14.92 3.62 13.72
C ASN A 262 -14.51 3.57 15.20
N VAL A 263 -13.66 2.62 15.59
CA VAL A 263 -13.11 2.53 16.96
C VAL A 263 -12.12 3.67 17.22
N ALA A 264 -11.17 3.93 16.31
CA ALA A 264 -10.17 4.97 16.44
C ALA A 264 -10.80 6.36 16.63
N GLU A 265 -11.77 6.73 15.77
CA GLU A 265 -12.49 8.00 15.88
C GLU A 265 -13.23 8.16 17.21
N LYS A 266 -13.94 7.11 17.67
CA LYS A 266 -14.64 7.10 18.97
C LYS A 266 -13.65 7.27 20.13
N LYS A 267 -12.48 6.64 20.06
CA LYS A 267 -11.43 6.72 21.09
C LYS A 267 -10.75 8.08 21.12
N LEU A 268 -10.46 8.68 19.98
CA LEU A 268 -9.95 10.06 19.89
C LEU A 268 -10.98 11.07 20.43
N ALA A 269 -12.28 10.87 20.16
CA ALA A 269 -13.34 11.69 20.74
C ALA A 269 -13.48 11.51 22.26
N GLU A 270 -13.31 10.30 22.77
CA GLU A 270 -13.25 10.01 24.22
C GLU A 270 -12.05 10.68 24.88
N SER A 271 -10.85 10.59 24.27
CA SER A 271 -9.63 11.25 24.73
C SER A 271 -9.80 12.77 24.84
N ARG A 272 -10.38 13.42 23.83
CA ARG A 272 -10.71 14.86 23.87
C ARG A 272 -11.68 15.21 25.00
N LYS A 273 -12.75 14.43 25.19
CA LYS A 273 -13.73 14.65 26.27
C LYS A 273 -13.16 14.47 27.68
N LYS A 274 -12.21 13.54 27.85
CA LYS A 274 -11.56 13.25 29.13
C LYS A 274 -10.28 14.04 29.39
N ASN A 275 -9.81 14.83 28.41
CA ASN A 275 -8.49 15.46 28.40
C ASN A 275 -7.35 14.46 28.70
N ASN A 276 -7.46 13.22 28.20
CA ASN A 276 -6.44 12.18 28.36
C ASN A 276 -5.93 11.72 26.98
N PHE A 277 -4.66 12.00 26.72
CA PHE A 277 -3.97 11.74 25.47
C PHE A 277 -2.85 10.69 25.59
N GLU A 278 -2.83 9.89 26.65
CA GLU A 278 -1.83 8.82 26.91
C GLU A 278 -1.62 7.89 25.70
N LEU A 279 -2.71 7.56 25.00
CA LEU A 279 -2.73 6.68 23.82
C LEU A 279 -2.81 7.43 22.49
N ILE A 280 -2.54 8.75 22.44
CA ILE A 280 -2.74 9.55 21.22
C ILE A 280 -1.96 9.00 20.02
N LYS A 281 -0.68 8.64 20.21
CA LYS A 281 0.16 8.05 19.14
C LYS A 281 -0.44 6.76 18.56
N HIS A 282 -1.03 5.92 19.40
CA HIS A 282 -1.68 4.69 18.96
C HIS A 282 -2.98 5.00 18.19
N TRP A 283 -3.87 5.82 18.75
CA TRP A 283 -5.16 6.08 18.10
C TRP A 283 -5.05 6.90 16.81
N GLU A 284 -4.09 7.82 16.69
CA GLU A 284 -3.81 8.50 15.41
C GLU A 284 -3.18 7.55 14.38
N ARG A 285 -2.38 6.56 14.82
CA ARG A 285 -1.87 5.48 13.95
C ARG A 285 -3.01 4.58 13.44
N GLU A 286 -3.92 4.18 14.33
CA GLU A 286 -5.09 3.38 13.93
C GLU A 286 -6.02 4.17 13.00
N LEU A 287 -6.21 5.48 13.26
CA LEU A 287 -6.98 6.37 12.40
C LEU A 287 -6.37 6.43 10.99
N ALA A 288 -5.05 6.58 10.88
CA ALA A 288 -4.37 6.65 9.59
C ALA A 288 -4.40 5.31 8.83
N PHE A 289 -4.08 4.19 9.50
CA PHE A 289 -4.06 2.86 8.90
C PHE A 289 -5.46 2.42 8.43
N ASN A 290 -6.44 2.45 9.32
CA ASN A 290 -7.81 2.00 9.00
C ASN A 290 -8.54 3.00 8.10
N GLY A 291 -8.30 4.31 8.27
CA GLY A 291 -8.83 5.35 7.40
C GLY A 291 -8.36 5.19 5.95
N ALA A 292 -7.05 5.08 5.74
CA ALA A 292 -6.50 4.84 4.41
C ALA A 292 -6.95 3.48 3.84
N GLY A 293 -6.99 2.43 4.66
CA GLY A 293 -7.53 1.12 4.27
C GLY A 293 -8.97 1.22 3.76
N HIS A 294 -9.87 1.82 4.55
CA HIS A 294 -11.26 2.01 4.16
C HIS A 294 -11.42 2.83 2.87
N TYR A 295 -10.72 3.96 2.75
CA TYR A 295 -10.86 4.87 1.61
C TYR A 295 -10.25 4.31 0.32
N LEU A 296 -9.10 3.63 0.39
CA LEU A 296 -8.49 3.01 -0.80
C LEU A 296 -9.33 1.85 -1.34
N HIS A 297 -9.83 0.95 -0.48
CA HIS A 297 -10.74 -0.12 -0.90
C HIS A 297 -12.05 0.42 -1.48
N THR A 298 -12.63 1.47 -0.88
CA THR A 298 -13.83 2.14 -1.42
C THR A 298 -13.62 2.63 -2.85
N ILE A 299 -12.43 3.14 -3.19
CA ILE A 299 -12.10 3.53 -4.56
C ILE A 299 -11.86 2.27 -5.42
N PHE A 300 -11.10 1.28 -4.91
CA PHE A 300 -10.77 0.03 -5.61
C PHE A 300 -12.00 -0.72 -6.16
N TRP A 301 -13.12 -0.76 -5.41
CA TRP A 301 -14.37 -1.36 -5.89
C TRP A 301 -15.06 -0.58 -7.00
N THR A 302 -14.89 0.74 -7.05
CA THR A 302 -15.58 1.60 -8.03
C THR A 302 -14.79 1.76 -9.33
N ILE A 303 -13.48 1.57 -9.30
CA ILE A 303 -12.58 1.62 -10.46
C ILE A 303 -12.44 0.27 -11.20
N MET A 304 -13.20 -0.76 -10.81
CA MET A 304 -13.27 -2.06 -11.49
C MET A 304 -14.68 -2.34 -12.03
N ASN A 305 -14.81 -3.14 -13.09
CA ASN A 305 -16.10 -3.52 -13.66
C ASN A 305 -15.99 -4.75 -14.60
N PRO A 306 -17.05 -5.58 -14.74
CA PRO A 306 -17.14 -6.60 -15.81
C PRO A 306 -16.96 -6.04 -17.23
N ALA A 307 -17.34 -4.78 -17.48
CA ALA A 307 -17.13 -4.08 -18.75
C ALA A 307 -15.87 -3.20 -18.74
N GLY A 308 -14.87 -3.58 -17.95
CA GLY A 308 -13.59 -2.90 -17.83
C GLY A 308 -12.61 -3.18 -18.98
N GLY A 309 -11.35 -2.79 -18.77
CA GLY A 309 -10.26 -2.99 -19.70
C GLY A 309 -10.12 -1.85 -20.72
N GLY A 310 -9.38 -2.11 -21.80
CA GLY A 310 -9.14 -1.11 -22.85
C GLY A 310 -8.20 0.03 -22.41
N LYS A 311 -8.58 1.27 -22.73
CA LYS A 311 -7.78 2.49 -22.51
C LYS A 311 -8.69 3.64 -22.05
N PRO A 312 -8.16 4.63 -21.30
CA PRO A 312 -8.90 5.85 -21.01
C PRO A 312 -9.18 6.65 -22.28
N SER A 313 -10.18 7.53 -22.21
CA SER A 313 -10.55 8.45 -23.29
C SER A 313 -10.77 9.87 -22.74
N GLY A 314 -11.01 10.84 -23.63
CA GLY A 314 -11.30 12.22 -23.26
C GLY A 314 -10.16 12.89 -22.46
N MET A 315 -10.53 13.74 -21.50
CA MET A 315 -9.56 14.56 -20.76
C MET A 315 -8.56 13.75 -19.94
N LEU A 316 -8.94 12.58 -19.41
CA LEU A 316 -8.02 11.70 -18.69
C LEU A 316 -6.93 11.14 -19.61
N ALA A 317 -7.28 10.77 -20.85
CA ALA A 317 -6.31 10.24 -21.82
C ALA A 317 -5.29 11.31 -22.25
N GLU A 318 -5.75 12.52 -22.54
CA GLU A 318 -4.84 13.63 -22.86
C GLU A 318 -3.97 14.03 -21.66
N GLN A 319 -4.50 13.96 -20.44
CA GLN A 319 -3.74 14.22 -19.22
C GLN A 319 -2.63 13.16 -19.01
N ILE A 320 -2.96 11.87 -19.16
CA ILE A 320 -1.99 10.77 -19.08
C ILE A 320 -0.90 10.94 -20.15
N LYS A 321 -1.28 11.27 -21.38
CA LYS A 321 -0.33 11.55 -22.46
C LYS A 321 0.55 12.77 -22.17
N ARG A 322 0.02 13.82 -21.53
CA ARG A 322 0.79 15.01 -21.15
C ARG A 322 1.86 14.70 -20.11
N ASP A 323 1.52 13.92 -19.08
CA ASP A 323 2.37 13.74 -17.91
C ASP A 323 3.30 12.52 -18.01
N PHE A 324 2.90 11.47 -18.75
CA PHE A 324 3.69 10.24 -18.96
C PHE A 324 4.16 10.05 -20.41
N GLY A 325 3.83 10.96 -21.32
CA GLY A 325 4.18 10.89 -22.75
C GLY A 325 3.25 10.00 -23.59
N SER A 326 2.85 8.84 -23.06
CA SER A 326 1.84 7.96 -23.68
C SER A 326 1.10 7.09 -22.66
N TYR A 327 -0.01 6.48 -23.08
CA TYR A 327 -0.71 5.48 -22.27
C TYR A 327 0.17 4.25 -22.00
N GLU A 328 0.98 3.85 -22.98
CA GLU A 328 1.88 2.70 -22.91
C GLU A 328 2.99 2.95 -21.88
N ALA A 329 3.56 4.16 -21.87
CA ALA A 329 4.56 4.56 -20.88
C ALA A 329 3.97 4.64 -19.47
N PHE A 330 2.78 5.23 -19.31
CA PHE A 330 2.01 5.21 -18.07
C PHE A 330 1.74 3.78 -17.58
N LYS A 331 1.19 2.91 -18.45
CA LYS A 331 0.84 1.52 -18.10
C LYS A 331 2.08 0.74 -17.67
N ASN A 332 3.20 0.93 -18.36
CA ASN A 332 4.48 0.30 -18.02
C ASN A 332 5.00 0.77 -16.64
N GLN A 333 5.05 2.09 -16.40
CA GLN A 333 5.48 2.63 -15.11
C GLN A 333 4.57 2.17 -13.96
N PHE A 334 3.25 2.18 -14.17
CA PHE A 334 2.28 1.73 -13.16
C PHE A 334 2.42 0.24 -12.85
N THR A 335 2.59 -0.60 -13.87
CA THR A 335 2.77 -2.04 -13.72
C THR A 335 4.06 -2.38 -12.97
N GLU A 336 5.17 -1.72 -13.32
CA GLU A 336 6.44 -1.90 -12.61
C GLU A 336 6.40 -1.39 -11.16
N ALA A 337 5.71 -0.27 -10.90
CA ALA A 337 5.48 0.24 -9.55
C ALA A 337 4.65 -0.74 -8.71
N ALA A 338 3.56 -1.30 -9.26
CA ALA A 338 2.72 -2.30 -8.59
C ALA A 338 3.51 -3.59 -8.29
N ASN A 339 4.29 -4.07 -9.25
CA ASN A 339 5.10 -5.28 -9.09
C ASN A 339 6.18 -5.11 -7.99
N LYS A 340 6.79 -3.92 -7.89
CA LYS A 340 7.90 -3.61 -6.97
C LYS A 340 7.50 -2.99 -5.63
N VAL A 341 6.22 -3.07 -5.22
CA VAL A 341 5.85 -2.70 -3.84
C VAL A 341 6.52 -3.68 -2.86
N GLU A 342 7.29 -3.15 -1.91
CA GLU A 342 7.94 -3.97 -0.88
C GLU A 342 6.93 -4.37 0.20
N GLY A 343 6.74 -5.69 0.37
CA GLY A 343 5.72 -6.24 1.26
C GLY A 343 4.30 -5.90 0.79
N SER A 344 3.49 -5.41 1.75
CA SER A 344 2.07 -5.08 1.59
C SER A 344 1.88 -3.61 1.20
N GLY A 345 1.06 -3.34 0.18
CA GLY A 345 0.82 -1.97 -0.26
C GLY A 345 0.04 -1.84 -1.57
N TRP A 346 0.22 -0.70 -2.24
CA TRP A 346 -0.57 -0.25 -3.39
C TRP A 346 0.31 0.43 -4.44
N ALA A 347 -0.07 0.32 -5.71
CA ALA A 347 0.30 1.33 -6.71
C ALA A 347 -0.90 2.26 -6.96
N MET A 348 -0.65 3.56 -7.07
CA MET A 348 -1.71 4.55 -7.24
C MET A 348 -1.37 5.57 -8.31
N LEU A 349 -2.25 5.74 -9.29
CA LEU A 349 -2.31 6.95 -10.09
C LEU A 349 -3.02 7.99 -9.24
N VAL A 350 -2.39 9.15 -9.04
CA VAL A 350 -2.93 10.24 -8.21
C VAL A 350 -2.96 11.54 -9.00
N TRP A 351 -3.90 12.43 -8.69
CA TRP A 351 -3.78 13.84 -9.01
C TRP A 351 -2.98 14.54 -7.91
N SER A 352 -1.97 15.33 -8.28
CA SER A 352 -1.23 16.21 -7.38
C SER A 352 -1.75 17.65 -7.51
N PRO A 353 -2.53 18.17 -6.54
CA PRO A 353 -3.14 19.50 -6.64
C PRO A 353 -2.13 20.66 -6.60
N ARG A 354 -0.87 20.44 -6.19
CA ARG A 354 0.21 21.44 -6.25
C ARG A 354 1.00 21.39 -7.55
N ALA A 355 1.33 20.19 -8.02
CA ALA A 355 2.08 20.02 -9.27
C ALA A 355 1.21 20.08 -10.54
N HIS A 356 -0.12 20.12 -10.37
CA HIS A 356 -1.13 20.25 -11.44
C HIS A 356 -1.00 19.16 -12.51
N ARG A 357 -0.65 17.95 -12.07
CA ARG A 357 -0.34 16.80 -12.91
C ARG A 357 -0.73 15.48 -12.23
N LEU A 358 -0.75 14.43 -13.03
CA LEU A 358 -0.81 13.05 -12.59
C LEU A 358 0.57 12.59 -12.11
N GLU A 359 0.59 11.77 -11.06
CA GLU A 359 1.78 11.09 -10.55
C GLU A 359 1.46 9.62 -10.26
N ILE A 360 2.48 8.75 -10.24
CA ILE A 360 2.37 7.37 -9.77
C ILE A 360 3.10 7.26 -8.44
N LEU A 361 2.40 6.81 -7.40
CA LEU A 361 2.96 6.56 -6.07
C LEU A 361 2.87 5.07 -5.72
N GLN A 362 3.86 4.57 -5.00
CA GLN A 362 3.78 3.30 -4.27
C GLN A 362 3.45 3.65 -2.82
N ALA A 363 2.32 3.17 -2.30
CA ALA A 363 2.01 3.28 -0.87
C ALA A 363 2.31 1.96 -0.17
N GLU A 364 3.02 2.02 0.94
CA GLU A 364 3.19 0.89 1.85
C GLU A 364 2.02 0.82 2.84
N LYS A 365 1.65 -0.39 3.25
CA LYS A 365 0.46 -0.67 4.07
C LYS A 365 -0.78 -0.03 3.41
N HIS A 366 -1.35 1.03 3.98
CA HIS A 366 -2.33 1.89 3.28
C HIS A 366 -1.94 3.37 3.28
N GLN A 367 -1.14 3.81 4.25
CA GLN A 367 -0.89 5.21 4.59
C GLN A 367 0.58 5.63 4.51
N ASN A 368 1.52 4.69 4.33
CA ASN A 368 2.95 5.00 4.24
C ASN A 368 3.33 5.33 2.78
N LEU A 369 4.41 6.10 2.59
CA LEU A 369 4.92 6.53 1.27
C LEU A 369 3.92 7.31 0.38
N SER A 370 2.84 7.84 0.95
CA SER A 370 1.96 8.80 0.28
C SER A 370 2.44 10.25 0.48
N GLN A 371 2.20 11.11 -0.52
CA GLN A 371 2.25 12.56 -0.34
C GLN A 371 0.97 13.05 0.37
N SER A 372 1.07 14.12 1.16
CA SER A 372 -0.12 14.82 1.68
C SER A 372 -0.85 15.58 0.57
N ASP A 373 -2.16 15.78 0.72
CA ASP A 373 -3.08 16.50 -0.21
C ASP A 373 -3.32 15.95 -1.62
N ILE A 374 -2.64 14.86 -2.02
CA ILE A 374 -2.94 14.12 -3.25
C ILE A 374 -4.33 13.49 -3.26
N VAL A 375 -4.87 13.27 -4.47
CA VAL A 375 -6.19 12.68 -4.70
C VAL A 375 -6.04 11.38 -5.51
N PRO A 376 -6.18 10.17 -4.91
CA PRO A 376 -6.02 8.90 -5.61
C PRO A 376 -7.10 8.70 -6.69
N LEU A 377 -6.71 8.28 -7.90
CA LEU A 377 -7.61 8.11 -9.04
C LEU A 377 -7.80 6.65 -9.43
N LEU A 378 -6.70 5.90 -9.49
CA LEU A 378 -6.65 4.47 -9.82
C LEU A 378 -5.69 3.78 -8.84
N PRO A 379 -6.16 3.37 -7.65
CA PRO A 379 -5.39 2.52 -6.75
C PRO A 379 -5.50 1.05 -7.17
N LEU A 380 -4.39 0.32 -7.11
CA LEU A 380 -4.31 -1.13 -7.27
C LEU A 380 -3.79 -1.72 -5.95
N ASP A 381 -4.61 -2.54 -5.30
CA ASP A 381 -4.20 -3.31 -4.13
C ASP A 381 -3.21 -4.41 -4.54
N VAL A 382 -2.02 -4.45 -3.95
CA VAL A 382 -1.02 -5.53 -4.10
C VAL A 382 -0.60 -6.15 -2.75
N TRP A 383 -1.43 -6.02 -1.72
CA TRP A 383 -1.41 -6.92 -0.57
C TRP A 383 -1.68 -8.36 -1.05
N GLU A 384 -1.09 -9.36 -0.38
CA GLU A 384 -1.28 -10.76 -0.79
C GLU A 384 -2.77 -11.19 -0.73
N HIS A 385 -3.57 -10.66 0.21
CA HIS A 385 -5.02 -10.95 0.28
C HIS A 385 -5.79 -10.61 -0.99
N ALA A 386 -5.29 -9.70 -1.83
CA ALA A 386 -5.98 -9.24 -3.04
C ALA A 386 -5.84 -10.18 -4.24
N TYR A 387 -4.93 -11.16 -4.17
CA TYR A 387 -4.65 -12.06 -5.31
C TYR A 387 -4.20 -13.48 -4.96
N TYR A 388 -3.71 -13.73 -3.73
CA TYR A 388 -2.96 -14.95 -3.44
C TYR A 388 -3.79 -16.24 -3.58
N LEU A 389 -5.11 -16.18 -3.37
CA LEU A 389 -5.98 -17.36 -3.51
C LEU A 389 -5.97 -17.92 -4.95
N LYS A 390 -5.89 -17.04 -5.96
CA LYS A 390 -5.97 -17.38 -7.38
C LYS A 390 -4.61 -17.36 -8.08
N HIS A 391 -3.83 -16.31 -7.84
CA HIS A 391 -2.54 -16.09 -8.51
C HIS A 391 -1.34 -16.56 -7.69
N GLN A 392 -1.52 -16.95 -6.42
CA GLN A 392 -0.44 -17.40 -5.55
C GLN A 392 0.69 -16.34 -5.52
N ASN A 393 1.95 -16.75 -5.68
CA ASN A 393 3.10 -15.85 -5.78
C ASN A 393 3.23 -15.13 -7.15
N GLU A 394 2.35 -15.37 -8.12
CA GLU A 394 2.39 -14.73 -9.46
C GLU A 394 1.81 -13.30 -9.46
N ARG A 395 2.30 -12.40 -8.59
CA ARG A 395 1.82 -10.99 -8.50
C ARG A 395 1.76 -10.31 -9.88
N LYS A 396 2.73 -10.56 -10.77
CA LYS A 396 2.75 -10.02 -12.14
C LYS A 396 1.49 -10.38 -12.93
N LYS A 397 1.08 -11.64 -12.86
CA LYS A 397 -0.09 -12.18 -13.58
C LYS A 397 -1.40 -11.61 -13.03
N TYR A 398 -1.47 -11.39 -11.71
CA TYR A 398 -2.57 -10.63 -11.11
C TYR A 398 -2.65 -9.20 -11.66
N ILE A 399 -1.51 -8.48 -11.76
CA ILE A 399 -1.50 -7.12 -12.32
C ILE A 399 -1.92 -7.14 -13.81
N GLU A 400 -1.46 -8.14 -14.58
CA GLU A 400 -1.87 -8.37 -15.98
C GLU A 400 -3.37 -8.64 -16.11
N ASP A 401 -3.95 -9.47 -15.23
CA ASP A 401 -5.38 -9.77 -15.18
C ASP A 401 -6.21 -8.54 -14.75
N TRP A 402 -5.78 -7.83 -13.72
CA TRP A 402 -6.44 -6.62 -13.21
C TRP A 402 -6.63 -5.54 -14.28
N TRP A 403 -5.64 -5.38 -15.18
CA TRP A 403 -5.76 -4.43 -16.30
C TRP A 403 -6.96 -4.70 -17.23
N ASN A 404 -7.54 -5.91 -17.23
CA ASN A 404 -8.73 -6.24 -18.02
C ASN A 404 -10.04 -5.84 -17.33
N VAL A 405 -10.03 -5.57 -16.02
CA VAL A 405 -11.21 -5.14 -15.25
C VAL A 405 -11.19 -3.65 -14.86
N VAL A 406 -10.10 -2.92 -15.12
CA VAL A 406 -10.02 -1.46 -14.88
C VAL A 406 -11.13 -0.71 -15.63
N TYR A 407 -11.97 0.01 -14.89
CA TYR A 407 -13.12 0.73 -15.41
C TYR A 407 -12.82 2.23 -15.57
N TRP A 408 -12.22 2.58 -16.71
CA TRP A 408 -11.81 3.95 -17.05
C TRP A 408 -12.87 5.04 -16.87
N PRO A 409 -14.19 4.81 -17.10
CA PRO A 409 -15.20 5.85 -16.85
C PRO A 409 -15.23 6.34 -15.39
N ALA A 410 -15.11 5.46 -14.39
CA ALA A 410 -15.08 5.86 -12.98
C ALA A 410 -13.77 6.61 -12.64
N VAL A 411 -12.64 6.18 -13.19
CA VAL A 411 -11.34 6.87 -13.05
C VAL A 411 -11.43 8.28 -13.65
N ALA A 412 -12.08 8.42 -14.81
CA ALA A 412 -12.28 9.69 -15.49
C ALA A 412 -13.23 10.62 -14.72
N GLU A 413 -14.33 10.11 -14.16
CA GLU A 413 -15.23 10.88 -13.30
C GLU A 413 -14.52 11.40 -12.03
N ARG A 414 -13.72 10.54 -11.39
CA ARG A 414 -12.90 10.92 -10.23
C ARG A 414 -11.85 11.97 -10.61
N TYR A 415 -11.21 11.83 -11.78
CA TYR A 415 -10.29 12.81 -12.33
C TYR A 415 -10.96 14.17 -12.64
N GLU A 416 -12.15 14.17 -13.26
CA GLU A 416 -12.92 15.37 -13.56
C GLU A 416 -13.31 16.18 -12.31
N THR A 417 -13.43 15.51 -11.17
CA THR A 417 -13.62 16.15 -9.87
C THR A 417 -12.28 16.60 -9.28
N ALA A 418 -11.28 15.73 -9.26
CA ALA A 418 -9.95 16.00 -8.68
C ALA A 418 -9.22 17.18 -9.36
N ARG A 419 -9.26 17.28 -10.69
CA ARG A 419 -8.56 18.33 -11.46
C ARG A 419 -9.07 19.75 -11.23
N LYS A 420 -10.21 19.90 -10.55
CA LYS A 420 -10.75 21.20 -10.10
C LYS A 420 -10.10 21.66 -8.79
N LEU A 421 -9.46 20.75 -8.06
CA LEU A 421 -8.65 21.06 -6.88
C LEU A 421 -7.25 21.48 -7.34
N LEU A 422 -6.96 22.77 -7.20
CA LEU A 422 -5.69 23.40 -7.56
C LEU A 422 -5.21 24.22 -6.36
N TRP A 423 -4.07 23.84 -5.81
CA TRP A 423 -3.35 24.62 -4.81
C TRP A 423 -2.25 25.46 -5.49
N PRO A 424 -1.81 26.57 -4.86
CA PRO A 424 -0.53 27.18 -5.20
C PRO A 424 0.58 26.10 -5.18
N PRO A 425 1.51 26.08 -6.15
CA PRO A 425 2.55 25.03 -6.22
C PRO A 425 3.60 25.05 -5.09
N TYR A 426 3.53 26.00 -4.16
CA TYR A 426 4.49 26.26 -3.09
C TYR A 426 3.82 26.32 -1.71
#